data_AF-A0AB33R5Y7-F1
#
_entry.id   AF-A0AB33R5Y7-F1
#
_cell.length_a   1.000
_cell.length_b   1.000
_cell.length_c   1.000
_cell.angle_alpha   90.00
_cell.angle_beta   90.00
_cell.angle_gamma   90.00
#
_symmetry.space_group_name_H-M   'P 1'
#
loop_
_entity.id
_entity.type
_entity.pdbx_description
1 polymer ?
#
loop_
_entity_poly.entity_id
_entity_poly.type
_entity_poly.pdbx_seq_one_letter_code
_entity_poly.pdbx_strand_id
1 'polypeptide(L)'
;MQTLMTVKSVSLERALDLLFQLCFCLYAVVMLIGAIIDRVKTSHLLLLVGVWISLVYTPLAYLMWNTEGLLANLGARDFSGGMVVHLSAGLSTYILAHFAGKTPHQHEKIRQEWLYLGMILVTFGDLWLVWL
;
A
#
# COMPACT_ATOMS: atom_id res chain seq x y z
N MET A 1 6.09 15.35 38.17
CA MET A 1 4.79 14.85 37.64
C MET A 1 4.54 15.31 36.20
N GLN A 2 4.87 16.55 35.80
CA GLN A 2 4.76 17.02 34.40
C GLN A 2 5.70 16.30 33.42
N THR A 3 6.92 15.94 33.83
CA THR A 3 7.89 15.23 32.98
C THR A 3 7.44 13.81 32.61
N LEU A 4 6.73 13.12 33.51
CA LEU A 4 6.16 11.80 33.22
C LEU A 4 4.99 11.89 32.23
N MET A 5 4.21 12.97 32.29
CA MET A 5 3.09 13.21 31.35
C MET A 5 3.61 13.57 29.95
N THR A 6 4.71 14.34 29.84
CA THR A 6 5.36 14.66 28.55
C THR A 6 6.04 13.45 27.92
N VAL A 7 6.70 12.60 28.71
CA VAL A 7 7.29 11.36 28.18
C VAL A 7 6.20 10.41 27.67
N LYS A 8 5.08 10.30 28.40
CA LYS A 8 3.95 9.47 27.98
C LYS A 8 3.24 10.00 26.73
N SER A 9 3.06 11.33 26.60
CA SER A 9 2.48 11.93 25.39
C SER A 9 3.39 11.77 24.17
N VAL A 10 4.70 11.99 24.31
CA VAL A 10 5.68 11.79 23.22
C VAL A 10 5.71 10.33 22.74
N SER A 11 5.53 9.36 23.65
CA SER A 11 5.46 7.94 23.26
C SER A 11 4.17 7.60 22.49
N LEU A 12 3.05 8.24 22.83
CA LEU A 12 1.77 8.03 22.17
C LEU A 12 1.75 8.67 20.79
N GLU A 13 2.20 9.92 20.67
CA GLU A 13 2.28 10.64 19.39
C GLU A 13 3.11 9.86 18.36
N ARG A 14 4.30 9.40 18.74
CA ARG A 14 5.15 8.57 17.87
C ARG A 14 4.48 7.26 17.47
N ALA A 15 3.76 6.61 18.39
CA ALA A 15 3.04 5.38 18.08
C ALA A 15 1.92 5.63 17.06
N LEU A 16 1.20 6.75 17.19
CA LEU A 16 0.16 7.13 16.23
C LEU A 16 0.75 7.45 14.85
N ASP A 17 1.85 8.19 14.77
CA ASP A 17 2.52 8.49 13.50
C ASP A 17 3.00 7.21 12.80
N LEU A 18 3.59 6.27 13.56
CA LEU A 18 4.02 4.98 13.05
C LEU A 18 2.84 4.15 12.55
N LEU A 19 1.76 4.08 13.31
CA LEU A 19 0.55 3.34 12.91
C LEU A 19 -0.09 3.97 11.66
N PHE A 20 -0.13 5.29 11.57
CA PHE A 20 -0.63 6.01 10.40
C PHE A 20 0.20 5.66 9.15
N GLN A 21 1.53 5.73 9.23
CA GLN A 21 2.42 5.36 8.13
C GLN A 21 2.32 3.86 7.77
N LEU A 22 2.13 3.00 8.77
CA LEU A 22 1.93 1.57 8.56
C LEU A 22 0.64 1.28 7.79
N CYS A 23 -0.45 2.04 8.03
CA CYS A 23 -1.68 1.92 7.24
C CYS A 23 -1.45 2.22 5.75
N PHE A 24 -0.70 3.27 5.40
CA PHE A 24 -0.35 3.56 3.99
C PHE A 24 0.50 2.44 3.37
N CYS A 25 1.45 1.91 4.14
CA CYS A 25 2.30 0.81 3.69
C CYS A 25 1.45 -0.45 3.40
N LEU A 26 0.56 -0.82 4.31
CA LEU A 26 -0.35 -1.97 4.13
C LEU A 26 -1.26 -1.77 2.93
N TYR A 27 -1.82 -0.58 2.74
CA TYR A 27 -2.65 -0.27 1.58
C TYR A 27 -1.88 -0.42 0.26
N ALA A 28 -0.66 0.11 0.19
CA ALA A 28 0.23 -0.05 -0.97
C ALA A 28 0.51 -1.53 -1.29
N VAL A 29 0.74 -2.34 -0.26
CA VAL A 29 0.98 -3.79 -0.40
C VAL A 29 -0.26 -4.52 -0.93
N VAL A 30 -1.45 -4.19 -0.45
CA VAL A 30 -2.71 -4.77 -0.97
C VAL A 30 -2.88 -4.45 -2.45
N MET A 31 -2.60 -3.21 -2.86
CA MET A 31 -2.58 -2.84 -4.28
C MET A 31 -1.50 -3.58 -5.08
N LEU A 32 -0.33 -3.81 -4.49
CA LEU A 32 0.77 -4.53 -5.11
C LEU A 32 0.38 -5.96 -5.49
N ILE A 33 -0.22 -6.70 -4.55
CA ILE A 33 -0.53 -8.12 -4.72
C ILE A 33 -1.83 -8.37 -5.49
N GLY A 34 -2.73 -7.40 -5.56
CA GLY A 34 -4.11 -7.57 -6.04
C GLY A 34 -4.22 -8.20 -7.44
N ALA A 35 -3.28 -7.94 -8.36
CA ALA A 35 -3.31 -8.50 -9.72
C ALA A 35 -2.50 -9.80 -9.90
N ILE A 36 -1.65 -10.14 -8.94
CA ILE A 36 -0.66 -11.23 -9.05
C ILE A 36 -0.90 -12.39 -8.09
N ILE A 37 -1.83 -12.24 -7.15
CA ILE A 37 -2.11 -13.23 -6.10
C ILE A 37 -2.44 -14.63 -6.64
N ASP A 38 -3.21 -14.71 -7.74
CA ASP A 38 -3.60 -15.98 -8.36
C ASP A 38 -2.57 -16.54 -9.35
N ARG A 39 -1.48 -15.80 -9.59
CA ARG A 39 -0.47 -16.14 -10.62
C ARG A 39 0.85 -16.60 -10.03
N VAL A 40 1.09 -16.31 -8.75
CA VAL A 40 2.38 -16.53 -8.07
C VAL A 40 2.15 -17.30 -6.77
N LYS A 41 3.07 -18.21 -6.43
CA LYS A 41 3.01 -18.96 -5.16
C LYS A 41 3.05 -18.00 -3.96
N THR A 42 2.24 -18.26 -2.94
CA THR A 42 2.16 -17.42 -1.72
C THR A 42 3.51 -17.14 -1.07
N SER A 43 4.42 -18.12 -1.02
CA SER A 43 5.76 -17.93 -0.46
C SER A 43 6.60 -16.91 -1.25
N HIS A 44 6.45 -16.85 -2.58
CA HIS A 44 7.16 -15.88 -3.41
C HIS A 44 6.53 -14.49 -3.29
N LEU A 45 5.20 -14.41 -3.09
CA LEU A 45 4.51 -13.15 -2.82
C LEU A 45 5.01 -12.51 -1.52
N LEU A 46 5.16 -13.28 -0.44
CA LEU A 46 5.68 -12.76 0.83
C LEU A 46 7.09 -12.17 0.69
N LEU A 47 7.97 -12.87 -0.03
CA LEU A 47 9.32 -12.39 -0.30
C LEU A 47 9.29 -11.13 -1.17
N LEU A 48 8.48 -11.13 -2.23
CA LEU A 48 8.31 -9.99 -3.12
C LEU A 48 7.84 -8.75 -2.37
N VAL A 49 6.85 -8.90 -1.48
CA VAL A 49 6.35 -7.81 -0.64
C VAL A 49 7.46 -7.27 0.27
N GLY A 50 8.20 -8.14 0.97
CA GLY A 50 9.29 -7.71 1.83
C GLY A 50 10.39 -6.95 1.09
N VAL A 51 10.77 -7.44 -0.09
CA VAL A 51 11.75 -6.79 -0.97
C VAL A 51 11.22 -5.46 -1.50
N TRP A 52 9.96 -5.42 -1.93
CA TRP A 52 9.34 -4.20 -2.48
C TRP A 52 9.18 -3.11 -1.41
N ILE A 53 8.78 -3.47 -0.18
CA ILE A 53 8.73 -2.52 0.93
C ILE A 53 10.13 -1.91 1.16
N SER A 54 11.14 -2.77 1.24
CA SER A 54 12.51 -2.35 1.59
C SER A 54 13.18 -1.52 0.49
N LEU A 55 12.98 -1.87 -0.78
CA LEU A 55 13.71 -1.26 -1.90
C LEU A 55 12.93 -0.19 -2.67
N VAL A 56 11.60 -0.20 -2.61
CA VAL A 56 10.75 0.71 -3.37
C VAL A 56 9.99 1.63 -2.43
N TYR A 57 9.17 1.07 -1.53
CA TYR A 57 8.29 1.87 -0.69
C TYR A 57 9.06 2.73 0.32
N THR A 58 9.93 2.13 1.14
CA THR A 58 10.66 2.85 2.20
C THR A 58 11.56 3.95 1.64
N PRO A 59 12.35 3.74 0.57
CA PRO A 59 13.15 4.81 -0.03
C PRO A 59 12.30 5.92 -0.61
N LEU A 60 11.20 5.60 -1.31
CA LEU A 60 10.29 6.62 -1.86
C LEU A 60 9.60 7.44 -0.75
N ALA A 61 9.11 6.76 0.29
CA ALA A 61 8.52 7.41 1.46
C ALA A 61 9.53 8.34 2.14
N TYR A 62 10.79 7.91 2.30
CA TYR A 62 11.85 8.77 2.84
C TYR A 62 12.11 9.98 1.94
N LEU A 63 12.22 9.80 0.63
CA LEU A 63 12.50 10.89 -0.31
C LEU A 63 11.38 11.93 -0.37
N MET A 64 10.13 11.50 -0.20
CA MET A 64 8.94 12.34 -0.39
C MET A 64 8.37 12.92 0.89
N TRP A 65 8.42 12.19 2.00
CA TRP A 65 7.75 12.55 3.26
C TRP A 65 8.70 12.87 4.41
N ASN A 66 10.00 12.57 4.28
CA ASN A 66 10.96 13.00 5.28
C ASN A 66 11.39 14.45 5.02
N THR A 67 11.66 15.20 6.09
CA THR A 67 12.20 16.57 6.02
C THR A 67 13.59 16.61 5.37
N GLU A 68 14.37 15.54 5.52
CA GLU A 68 15.69 15.36 4.87
C GLU A 68 15.56 14.71 3.48
N GLY A 69 14.34 14.39 3.05
CA GLY A 69 14.07 13.78 1.77
C GLY A 69 14.46 14.70 0.61
N LEU A 70 15.17 14.16 -0.38
CA LEU A 70 15.62 14.94 -1.53
C LEU A 70 14.44 15.54 -2.31
N LEU A 71 13.39 14.76 -2.57
CA LEU A 71 12.26 15.22 -3.38
C LEU A 71 11.38 16.21 -2.61
N ALA A 72 11.21 16.01 -1.31
CA ALA A 72 10.56 16.97 -0.43
C ALA A 72 11.27 18.35 -0.48
N ASN A 73 12.61 18.35 -0.42
CA ASN A 73 13.43 19.56 -0.48
C ASN A 73 13.45 20.23 -1.87
N LEU A 74 13.24 19.46 -2.94
CA LEU A 74 13.06 19.99 -4.30
C LEU A 74 11.65 20.57 -4.55
N GLY A 75 10.76 20.54 -3.55
CA GLY A 75 9.41 21.10 -3.63
C GLY A 75 8.34 20.14 -4.13
N ALA A 76 8.65 18.84 -4.24
CA ALA A 76 7.64 17.83 -4.54
C ALA A 76 6.65 17.72 -3.37
N ARG A 77 5.34 17.76 -3.68
CA ARG A 77 4.28 17.69 -2.66
C ARG A 77 3.44 16.45 -2.89
N ASP A 78 3.55 15.49 -1.99
CA ASP A 78 2.70 14.31 -1.94
C ASP A 78 2.03 14.23 -0.58
N PHE A 79 0.84 14.84 -0.47
CA PHE A 79 0.13 14.97 0.82
C PHE A 79 -0.48 13.66 1.31
N SER A 80 -1.04 12.84 0.43
CA SER A 80 -1.80 11.62 0.77
C SER A 80 -1.26 10.33 0.14
N GLY A 81 -0.07 10.37 -0.47
CA GLY A 81 0.55 9.20 -1.10
C GLY A 81 0.07 8.95 -2.53
N GLY A 82 -0.25 10.00 -3.28
CA GLY A 82 -0.51 9.88 -4.71
C GLY A 82 0.67 9.25 -5.46
N MET A 83 1.90 9.65 -5.11
CA MET A 83 3.11 9.09 -5.74
C MET A 83 3.66 7.89 -4.96
N VAL A 84 3.84 8.03 -3.65
CA VAL A 84 4.48 7.00 -2.81
C VAL A 84 3.63 5.73 -2.74
N VAL A 85 2.30 5.84 -2.76
CA VAL A 85 1.39 4.70 -2.55
C VAL A 85 0.74 4.28 -3.86
N HIS A 86 -0.03 5.16 -4.50
CA HIS A 86 -0.88 4.78 -5.64
C HIS A 86 -0.05 4.54 -6.91
N LEU A 87 0.81 5.50 -7.27
CA LEU A 87 1.61 5.40 -8.50
C LEU A 87 2.65 4.29 -8.39
N SER A 88 3.40 4.22 -7.28
CA SER A 88 4.45 3.23 -7.08
C SER A 88 3.90 1.80 -7.08
N ALA A 89 2.82 1.55 -6.34
CA ALA A 89 2.18 0.24 -6.27
C ALA A 89 1.51 -0.10 -7.60
N GLY A 90 0.74 0.82 -8.18
CA GLY A 90 0.05 0.60 -9.46
C GLY A 90 1.01 0.26 -10.60
N LEU A 91 2.11 1.00 -10.74
CA LEU A 91 3.13 0.72 -11.75
C LEU A 91 3.85 -0.60 -11.49
N SER A 92 4.21 -0.87 -10.23
CA SER A 92 4.86 -2.13 -9.85
C SER A 92 3.96 -3.33 -10.14
N THR A 93 2.68 -3.26 -9.76
CA THR A 93 1.68 -4.29 -10.04
C THR A 93 1.51 -4.51 -11.54
N TYR A 94 1.44 -3.45 -12.33
CA TYR A 94 1.34 -3.55 -13.79
C TYR A 94 2.53 -4.31 -14.38
N ILE A 95 3.75 -3.94 -13.99
CA ILE A 95 4.97 -4.60 -14.44
C ILE A 95 4.99 -6.07 -14.01
N LEU A 96 4.70 -6.35 -12.74
CA LEU A 96 4.67 -7.71 -12.20
C LEU A 96 3.59 -8.57 -12.86
N ALA A 97 2.41 -8.02 -13.10
CA ALA A 97 1.32 -8.72 -13.79
C ALA A 97 1.66 -9.03 -15.26
N HIS A 98 2.43 -8.15 -15.91
CA HIS A 98 2.93 -8.40 -17.26
C HIS A 98 3.90 -9.59 -17.29
N PHE A 99 4.86 -9.66 -16.35
CA PHE A 99 5.83 -10.75 -16.27
C PHE A 99 5.24 -12.06 -15.73
N ALA A 100 4.25 -12.00 -14.85
CA ALA A 100 3.61 -13.18 -14.26
C ALA A 100 2.82 -14.01 -15.29
N GLY A 101 2.52 -13.46 -16.47
CA GLY A 101 1.84 -14.18 -17.54
C GLY A 101 0.36 -14.47 -17.25
N LYS A 102 -0.20 -15.47 -17.94
CA LYS A 102 -1.61 -15.86 -17.82
C LYS A 102 -1.81 -16.76 -16.60
N THR A 103 -2.94 -16.57 -15.91
CA THR A 103 -3.35 -17.43 -14.80
C THR A 103 -3.44 -18.90 -15.28
N PRO A 104 -2.82 -19.86 -14.57
CA PRO A 104 -2.87 -21.28 -14.91
C PRO A 104 -4.29 -21.88 -14.80
N HIS A 105 -5.11 -21.31 -13.92
CA HIS A 105 -6.51 -21.68 -13.75
C HIS A 105 -7.38 -21.00 -14.80
N GLN A 106 -7.91 -21.78 -15.74
CA GLN A 106 -9.11 -21.36 -16.47
C GLN A 106 -10.25 -21.32 -15.46
N HIS A 107 -10.63 -20.13 -15.02
CA HIS A 107 -11.90 -19.96 -14.34
C HIS A 107 -12.98 -20.42 -15.30
N GLU A 108 -13.72 -21.48 -14.95
CA GLU A 108 -15.03 -21.71 -15.53
C GLU A 108 -15.77 -20.38 -15.44
N LYS A 109 -16.46 -20.00 -16.52
CA LYS A 109 -17.17 -18.73 -16.62
C LYS A 109 -18.42 -18.80 -15.75
N ILE A 110 -18.24 -18.85 -14.44
CA ILE A 110 -19.31 -18.79 -13.47
C ILE A 110 -19.87 -17.37 -13.54
N ARG A 111 -21.04 -17.24 -14.17
CA ARG A 111 -21.69 -15.95 -14.40
C ARG A 111 -22.40 -15.49 -13.13
N GLN A 112 -21.62 -15.01 -12.16
CA GLN A 112 -22.09 -14.45 -10.89
C GLN A 112 -21.93 -12.93 -10.84
N GLU A 113 -22.44 -12.25 -11.88
CA GLU A 113 -22.33 -10.79 -12.07
C GLU A 113 -22.80 -10.00 -10.84
N TRP A 114 -23.90 -10.40 -10.20
CA TRP A 114 -24.44 -9.75 -9.00
C TRP A 114 -23.56 -9.85 -7.76
N LEU A 115 -22.86 -10.98 -7.57
CA LEU A 115 -21.94 -11.16 -6.44
C LEU A 115 -20.68 -10.30 -6.63
N TYR A 116 -20.14 -10.24 -7.85
CA TYR A 116 -19.02 -9.34 -8.15
C TYR A 116 -19.41 -7.87 -7.99
N LEU A 117 -20.60 -7.47 -8.46
CA LEU A 117 -21.11 -6.12 -8.24
C LEU A 117 -21.26 -5.80 -6.75
N GLY A 118 -21.84 -6.71 -5.96
CA GLY A 118 -21.94 -6.55 -4.51
C GLY A 118 -20.57 -6.37 -3.84
N MET A 119 -19.60 -7.20 -4.21
CA MET A 119 -18.23 -7.15 -3.66
C MET A 119 -17.52 -5.85 -4.03
N ILE A 120 -17.65 -5.39 -5.28
CA ILE A 120 -17.13 -4.10 -5.74
C ILE A 120 -17.75 -2.97 -4.93
N LEU A 121 -19.08 -2.93 -4.78
CA LEU A 121 -19.76 -1.85 -4.06
C LEU A 121 -19.38 -1.80 -2.58
N VAL A 122 -19.24 -2.95 -1.91
CA VAL A 122 -18.76 -3.02 -0.52
C VAL A 122 -17.33 -2.48 -0.44
N THR A 123 -16.41 -2.95 -1.28
CA THR A 123 -15.03 -2.49 -1.27
C THR A 123 -14.90 -1.00 -1.59
N PHE A 124 -15.64 -0.48 -2.57
CA PHE A 124 -15.65 0.94 -2.88
C PHE A 124 -16.24 1.77 -1.73
N GLY A 125 -17.28 1.28 -1.06
CA GLY A 125 -17.85 1.92 0.13
C GLY A 125 -16.83 1.99 1.28
N ASP A 126 -16.15 0.89 1.59
CA ASP A 126 -15.13 0.83 2.63
C ASP A 126 -13.93 1.75 2.30
N LEU A 127 -13.46 1.73 1.04
CA LEU A 127 -12.38 2.60 0.59
C LEU A 127 -12.73 4.08 0.66
N TRP A 128 -13.98 4.44 0.34
CA TRP A 128 -14.45 5.83 0.45
C TRP A 128 -14.45 6.31 1.90
N LEU A 129 -14.89 5.46 2.84
CA LEU A 129 -14.91 5.79 4.26
C LEU A 129 -13.49 5.92 4.85
N VAL A 130 -12.53 5.13 4.37
CA VAL A 130 -11.12 5.23 4.79
C VAL A 130 -10.44 6.49 4.25
N TRP A 131 -10.94 7.03 3.13
CA TRP A 131 -10.39 8.23 2.49
C TRP A 131 -10.91 9.56 3.07
N LEU A 132 -11.97 9.53 3.88
CA LEU A 132 -12.56 10.69 4.58
C LEU A 132 -11.86 10.95 5.91
#